data_AF-A0A7Y2XG17-F1
#
_entry.id   AF-A0A7Y2XG17-F1
#
_cell.length_a   1.000
_cell.length_b   1.000
_cell.length_c   1.000
_cell.angle_alpha   90.00
_cell.angle_beta   90.00
_cell.angle_gamma   90.00
#
_symmetry.space_group_name_H-M   'P 1'
#
loop_
_entity.id
_entity.type
_entity.pdbx_description
1 polymer ?
#
loop_
_entity_poly.entity_id
_entity_poly.type
_entity_poly.pdbx_seq_one_letter_code
_entity_poly.pdbx_strand_id
1 'polypeptide(L)'
;MKNINYKHTILLIVAVFFISINAMGQVGIGTTTPETSSMLEVKSTTKGMLIPRMTTAQRIAISSPATGLLVFDLTTETFWFYTTAWEELVAGSSGGNELVDADGDT
;
A
#
# COMPACT_ATOMS: atom_id res chain seq x y z
N MET A 1 -10.66 -7.91 55.63
CA MET A 1 -11.24 -7.24 54.44
C MET A 1 -10.52 -5.90 54.30
N LYS A 2 -9.75 -5.68 53.24
CA LYS A 2 -8.94 -4.46 53.07
C LYS A 2 -9.87 -3.32 52.64
N ASN A 3 -9.99 -2.26 53.44
CA ASN A 3 -10.80 -1.09 53.09
C ASN A 3 -10.14 -0.35 51.92
N ILE A 4 -10.74 -0.43 50.74
CA ILE A 4 -10.25 0.28 49.54
C ILE A 4 -10.67 1.75 49.67
N ASN A 5 -9.69 2.66 49.62
CA ASN A 5 -9.90 4.08 49.84
C ASN A 5 -10.38 4.74 48.54
N TYR A 6 -11.57 5.36 48.54
CA TYR A 6 -12.21 5.94 47.35
C TYR A 6 -11.32 6.94 46.59
N LYS A 7 -10.41 7.63 47.29
CA LYS A 7 -9.40 8.52 46.69
C LYS A 7 -8.41 7.77 45.79
N HIS A 8 -7.98 6.59 46.23
CA HIS A 8 -7.10 5.73 45.43
C HIS A 8 -7.84 5.18 44.22
N THR A 9 -9.13 4.83 44.37
CA THR A 9 -9.97 4.39 43.25
C THR A 9 -10.16 5.50 42.21
N ILE A 10 -10.45 6.73 42.63
CA ILE A 10 -10.61 7.88 41.74
C ILE A 10 -9.30 8.21 41.01
N LEU A 11 -8.17 8.19 41.72
CA LEU A 11 -6.86 8.40 41.12
C LEU A 11 -6.55 7.36 40.03
N LEU A 12 -6.91 6.10 40.29
CA LEU A 12 -6.66 4.99 39.37
C LEU A 12 -7.52 5.10 38.09
N ILE A 13 -8.77 5.55 38.21
CA ILE A 13 -9.66 5.80 37.06
C ILE A 13 -9.12 6.95 36.19
N VAL A 14 -8.69 8.06 36.82
CA VAL A 14 -8.11 9.20 36.10
C VAL A 14 -6.83 8.78 35.37
N ALA A 15 -5.96 7.99 36.01
CA ALA A 15 -4.73 7.49 35.40
C ALA A 15 -4.99 6.60 34.17
N VAL A 16 -6.01 5.74 34.21
CA VAL A 16 -6.38 4.88 33.07
C VAL A 16 -6.94 5.71 31.90
N PHE A 17 -7.61 6.83 32.17
CA PHE A 17 -8.17 7.71 31.14
C PHE A 17 -7.12 8.48 30.33
N PHE A 18 -5.90 8.64 30.87
CA PHE A 18 -4.78 9.28 30.18
C PHE A 18 -3.90 8.31 29.36
N ILE A 19 -4.23 7.01 29.33
CA ILE A 19 -3.51 6.04 28.49
C ILE A 19 -4.02 6.17 27.06
N SER A 20 -3.32 6.96 26.24
CA SER A 20 -3.53 7.00 24.79
C SER A 20 -2.75 5.86 24.13
N ILE A 21 -3.45 4.87 23.58
CA ILE A 21 -2.85 3.84 22.72
C ILE A 21 -2.78 4.37 21.29
N ASN A 22 -1.57 4.55 20.76
CA ASN A 22 -1.37 4.81 19.34
C ASN A 22 -1.40 3.47 18.60
N ALA A 23 -2.59 3.03 18.19
CA ALA A 23 -2.72 1.88 17.31
C ALA A 23 -2.56 2.34 15.85
N MET A 24 -1.41 2.04 15.24
CA MET A 24 -1.26 2.20 13.79
C MET A 24 -1.87 0.99 13.10
N GLY A 25 -2.90 1.22 12.28
CA GLY A 25 -3.58 0.17 11.53
C GLY A 25 -2.85 -0.15 10.23
N GLN A 26 -1.78 -0.95 10.30
CA GLN A 26 -1.19 -1.57 9.11
C GLN A 26 -2.21 -2.51 8.45
N VAL A 27 -2.31 -2.48 7.12
CA VAL A 27 -3.29 -3.29 6.40
C VAL A 27 -2.66 -4.61 5.96
N GLY A 28 -3.06 -5.70 6.63
CA GLY A 28 -2.69 -7.06 6.22
C GLY A 28 -3.80 -7.73 5.42
N ILE A 29 -3.48 -8.30 4.26
CA ILE A 29 -4.38 -9.16 3.49
C ILE A 29 -3.73 -10.54 3.38
N GLY A 30 -4.37 -11.55 3.98
CA GLY A 30 -3.82 -12.91 4.01
C GLY A 30 -2.70 -13.13 5.06
N THR A 31 -2.48 -12.15 5.94
CA THR A 31 -1.59 -12.24 7.11
C THR A 31 -2.22 -11.51 8.30
N THR A 32 -2.06 -12.06 9.51
CA THR A 32 -2.47 -11.42 10.78
C THR A 32 -1.31 -10.67 11.44
N THR A 33 -0.09 -10.85 10.94
CA THR A 33 1.13 -10.22 11.43
C THR A 33 1.85 -9.57 10.25
N PRO A 34 1.34 -8.43 9.72
CA PRO A 34 2.06 -7.69 8.69
C PRO A 34 3.43 -7.26 9.18
N GLU A 35 4.40 -7.24 8.26
CA GLU A 35 5.74 -6.75 8.50
C GLU A 35 5.70 -5.31 9.02
N THR A 36 6.48 -5.04 10.05
CA THR A 36 6.43 -3.76 10.80
C THR A 36 6.82 -2.54 9.96
N SER A 37 7.54 -2.76 8.86
CA SER A 37 7.91 -1.72 7.90
C SER A 37 6.92 -1.56 6.74
N SER A 38 5.79 -2.28 6.75
CA SER A 38 4.79 -2.26 5.67
C SER A 38 3.56 -1.43 6.05
N MET A 39 3.07 -0.60 5.12
CA MET A 39 1.75 0.04 5.25
C MET A 39 0.64 -0.89 4.74
N LEU A 40 0.96 -1.72 3.74
CA LEU A 40 0.10 -2.76 3.17
C LEU A 40 0.94 -4.01 2.89
N GLU A 41 0.56 -5.16 3.44
CA GLU A 41 1.12 -6.47 3.09
C GLU A 41 0.03 -7.37 2.52
N VAL A 42 0.28 -7.95 1.34
CA VAL A 42 -0.60 -8.95 0.73
C VAL A 42 0.17 -10.27 0.63
N LYS A 43 -0.24 -11.25 1.43
CA LYS A 43 0.40 -12.56 1.51
C LYS A 43 -0.50 -13.64 0.93
N SER A 44 -0.02 -14.32 -0.11
CA SER A 44 -0.68 -15.50 -0.69
C SER A 44 0.33 -16.36 -1.45
N THR A 45 0.10 -17.67 -1.48
CA THR A 45 0.88 -18.62 -2.30
C THR A 45 0.16 -19.04 -3.58
N THR A 46 -1.12 -18.66 -3.74
CA THR A 46 -1.98 -19.12 -4.84
C THR A 46 -2.76 -18.00 -5.53
N LYS A 47 -2.71 -16.77 -5.01
CA LYS A 47 -3.42 -15.61 -5.57
C LYS A 47 -2.46 -14.44 -5.78
N GLY A 48 -2.72 -13.65 -6.81
CA GLY A 48 -2.05 -12.38 -7.06
C GLY A 48 -2.89 -11.18 -6.61
N MET A 49 -2.35 -9.98 -6.81
CA MET A 49 -3.08 -8.72 -6.67
C MET A 49 -3.67 -8.33 -8.02
N LEU A 50 -4.98 -8.06 -8.05
CA LEU A 50 -5.63 -7.46 -9.21
C LEU A 50 -5.68 -5.95 -8.99
N ILE A 51 -4.88 -5.21 -9.76
CA ILE A 51 -4.84 -3.73 -9.70
C ILE A 51 -6.05 -3.12 -10.45
N PRO A 52 -6.32 -1.81 -10.33
CA PRO A 52 -7.39 -1.16 -11.09
C PRO A 52 -7.26 -1.40 -12.60
N ARG A 53 -8.34 -1.89 -13.20
CA ARG A 53 -8.45 -2.16 -14.63
C ARG A 53 -9.40 -1.16 -15.28
N MET A 54 -8.98 -0.55 -16.37
CA MET A 54 -9.76 0.48 -17.06
C MET A 54 -9.34 0.57 -18.54
N THR A 55 -10.14 1.22 -19.39
CA THR A 55 -9.76 1.48 -20.79
C THR A 55 -8.75 2.63 -20.89
N THR A 56 -8.07 2.76 -22.03
CA THR A 56 -7.18 3.91 -22.28
C THR A 56 -7.88 5.25 -22.08
N ALA A 57 -9.13 5.37 -22.54
CA ALA A 57 -9.91 6.60 -22.37
C ALA A 57 -10.15 6.93 -20.89
N GLN A 58 -10.41 5.91 -20.06
CA GLN A 58 -10.61 6.08 -18.62
C GLN A 58 -9.31 6.43 -17.90
N ARG A 59 -8.19 5.78 -18.26
CA ARG A 59 -6.86 6.07 -17.71
C ARG A 59 -6.44 7.52 -17.98
N ILE A 60 -6.60 7.99 -19.22
CA ILE A 60 -6.27 9.37 -19.61
C ILE A 60 -7.21 10.38 -18.93
N ALA A 61 -8.44 9.99 -18.61
CA ALA A 61 -9.41 10.84 -17.94
C ALA A 61 -9.17 11.01 -16.41
N ILE A 62 -8.21 10.30 -15.81
CA ILE A 62 -7.84 10.51 -14.41
C ILE A 62 -7.27 11.92 -14.25
N SER A 63 -7.93 12.76 -13.44
CA SER A 63 -7.48 14.12 -13.17
C SER A 63 -6.36 14.13 -12.12
N SER A 64 -5.26 14.82 -12.42
CA SER A 64 -4.08 14.93 -11.53
C SER A 64 -3.62 13.59 -10.94
N PRO A 65 -3.29 12.59 -11.78
CA PRO A 65 -2.82 11.30 -11.29
C PRO A 65 -1.54 11.48 -10.45
N ALA A 66 -1.44 10.73 -9.36
CA ALA A 66 -0.27 10.76 -8.50
C ALA A 66 0.91 10.07 -9.20
N THR A 67 2.12 10.61 -9.03
CA THR A 67 3.35 9.92 -9.45
C THR A 67 3.44 8.56 -8.76
N GLY A 68 3.71 7.51 -9.55
CA GLY A 68 3.70 6.11 -9.11
C GLY A 68 2.34 5.40 -9.21
N LEU A 69 1.28 6.07 -9.69
CA LEU A 69 -0.03 5.44 -9.87
C LEU A 69 0.04 4.34 -10.94
N LEU A 70 -0.26 3.10 -10.55
CA LEU A 70 -0.22 1.92 -11.43
C LEU A 70 -1.64 1.45 -11.80
N VAL A 71 -1.86 1.19 -13.08
CA VAL A 71 -3.13 0.68 -13.63
C VAL A 71 -2.87 -0.39 -14.68
N PHE A 72 -3.87 -1.24 -14.94
CA PHE A 72 -3.86 -2.16 -16.08
C PHE A 72 -4.85 -1.64 -17.13
N ASP A 73 -4.34 -1.33 -18.32
CA ASP A 73 -5.13 -0.79 -19.42
C ASP A 73 -5.72 -1.94 -20.24
N LEU A 74 -7.05 -2.03 -20.28
CA LEU A 74 -7.81 -3.07 -20.98
C LEU A 74 -7.79 -2.92 -22.50
N THR A 75 -7.44 -1.75 -23.02
CA THR A 75 -7.38 -1.48 -24.45
C THR A 75 -6.03 -1.86 -25.03
N THR A 76 -4.94 -1.61 -24.30
CA THR A 76 -3.59 -2.02 -24.71
C THR A 76 -3.19 -3.39 -24.17
N GLU A 77 -3.96 -3.91 -23.20
CA GLU A 77 -3.70 -5.18 -22.50
C GLU A 77 -2.36 -5.18 -21.74
N THR A 78 -1.91 -4.01 -21.28
CA THR A 78 -0.61 -3.81 -20.63
C THR A 78 -0.73 -3.01 -19.33
N PHE A 79 0.32 -3.09 -18.51
CA PHE A 79 0.45 -2.26 -17.31
C PHE A 79 0.94 -0.86 -17.69
N TRP A 80 0.41 0.15 -17.03
CA TRP A 80 0.81 1.55 -17.19
C TRP A 80 1.00 2.20 -15.83
N PHE A 81 2.02 3.04 -15.69
CA PHE A 81 2.24 3.85 -14.51
C PHE A 81 2.39 5.33 -14.85
N TYR A 82 2.11 6.20 -13.88
CA TYR A 82 2.18 7.64 -14.07
C TYR A 82 3.47 8.22 -13.46
N THR A 83 4.25 8.95 -14.24
CA THR A 83 5.40 9.75 -13.79
C THR A 83 5.02 11.24 -13.82
N THR A 84 5.37 11.92 -14.90
CA THR A 84 4.82 13.19 -15.40
C THR A 84 3.89 12.97 -16.60
N ALA A 85 3.96 11.79 -17.20
CA ALA A 85 3.08 11.29 -18.25
C ALA A 85 2.79 9.80 -17.98
N TRP A 86 1.85 9.24 -18.75
CA TRP A 86 1.62 7.81 -18.69
C TRP A 86 2.71 7.06 -19.45
N GLU A 87 3.31 6.07 -18.80
CA GLU A 87 4.35 5.21 -19.36
C GLU A 87 3.91 3.75 -19.34
N GLU A 88 4.15 3.05 -20.44
CA GLU A 88 3.79 1.65 -20.61
C GLU A 88 4.90 0.75 -20.06
N LEU A 89 4.53 -0.25 -19.26
CA LEU A 89 5.43 -1.32 -18.87
C LEU A 89 5.36 -2.42 -19.93
N VAL A 90 6.21 -2.30 -20.95
CA VAL A 90 6.37 -3.34 -21.97
C VAL A 90 7.44 -4.35 -21.55
N ALA A 91 7.18 -5.64 -21.78
CA ALA A 91 8.25 -6.63 -21.78
C ALA A 91 9.10 -6.39 -23.05
N GLY A 92 10.40 -6.15 -22.89
CA GLY A 92 11.29 -5.80 -23.99
C GLY A 92 11.09 -6.72 -25.20
N SER A 93 10.70 -6.14 -26.33
CA SER A 93 10.63 -6.86 -27.60
C SER A 93 12.05 -7.29 -27.99
N SER A 94 12.27 -8.60 -27.99
CA SER A 94 13.44 -9.32 -28.53
C SER A 94 14.37 -8.46 -29.42
N GLY A 95 15.48 -7.99 -28.84
CA GLY A 95 16.51 -7.20 -29.53
C GLY A 95 17.61 -6.63 -28.64
N GLY A 96 17.35 -6.46 -27.34
CA GLY A 96 18.34 -6.09 -26.33
C GLY A 96 17.81 -6.55 -24.98
N ASN A 97 18.35 -7.65 -24.49
CA ASN A 97 17.81 -8.41 -23.36
C ASN A 97 18.31 -7.87 -22.02
N GLU A 98 18.23 -6.56 -21.84
CA GLU A 98 18.67 -5.89 -20.62
C GLU A 98 17.48 -5.11 -20.09
N LEU A 99 17.13 -5.38 -18.83
CA LEU A 99 16.53 -4.34 -18.02
C LEU A 99 17.58 -3.23 -18.03
N VAL A 100 17.39 -2.23 -18.89
CA VAL A 100 18.28 -1.08 -18.93
C VAL A 100 18.13 -0.42 -17.59
N ASP A 101 19.17 -0.56 -16.80
CA ASP A 101 19.35 0.21 -15.59
C ASP A 101 19.22 1.70 -15.97
N ALA A 102 18.18 2.33 -15.45
CA ALA A 102 17.85 3.70 -15.80
C ALA A 102 18.77 4.72 -15.12
N ASP A 103 19.49 4.34 -14.06
CA ASP A 103 20.44 5.22 -13.36
C ASP A 103 21.91 4.75 -13.44
N GLY A 104 22.16 3.54 -13.93
CA GLY A 104 23.48 3.04 -14.30
C GLY A 104 24.34 2.68 -13.10
N ASP A 105 23.74 2.24 -11.99
CA ASP A 105 24.41 1.79 -10.78
C ASP A 105 24.70 0.27 -10.70
N THR A 106 24.38 -0.49 -11.74
CA THR A 106 24.72 -1.93 -11.87
C THR A 106 25.96 -2.28 -12.69
#